data_AF-A0A345YSP7-F1
#
_entry.id   AF-A0A345YSP7-F1
#
_cell.length_a   1.000
_cell.length_b   1.000
_cell.length_c   1.000
_cell.angle_alpha   90.00
_cell.angle_beta   90.00
_cell.angle_gamma   90.00
#
_symmetry.space_group_name_H-M   'P 1'
#
loop_
_entity.id
_entity.type
_entity.pdbx_description
1 polymer ?
#
loop_
_entity_poly.entity_id
_entity_poly.type
_entity_poly.pdbx_seq_one_letter_code
_entity_poly.pdbx_strand_id
1 'polypeptide(L)'
;MPDTARSRLRPLRSVASSLALVVLAAACTGSPSEDGASVPVESATAAASDGGTDPAGDGTGASDGGGQATAAVPQEAFAVTPAPEGFTPPDPCSGEGAYFTELGGTATPDLPERAGESLTVELVGIDGDHAELRATIGDSPAREIEAMTLGETVTVDLWTLSVTSVCEDSEQVEFDLID
;
A
#
# COMPACT_ATOMS: atom_id res chain seq x y z
N MET A 1 -60.55 -15.39 11.35
CA MET A 1 -60.98 -15.88 10.03
C MET A 1 -60.13 -15.21 8.96
N PRO A 2 -59.85 -15.92 7.87
CA PRO A 2 -58.50 -16.17 7.36
C PRO A 2 -58.06 -15.16 6.31
N ASP A 3 -56.75 -15.06 6.07
CA ASP A 3 -56.28 -15.13 4.69
C ASP A 3 -54.98 -15.92 4.62
N THR A 4 -54.88 -16.68 3.54
CA THR A 4 -54.04 -17.86 3.37
C THR A 4 -53.14 -17.60 2.18
N ALA A 5 -51.85 -17.87 2.35
CA ALA A 5 -50.91 -18.30 1.31
C ALA A 5 -50.56 -17.30 0.18
N ARG A 6 -49.25 -17.16 -0.08
CA ARG A 6 -48.57 -17.92 -1.16
C ARG A 6 -47.09 -17.56 -1.26
N SER A 7 -46.29 -18.60 -1.19
CA SER A 7 -44.91 -18.70 -1.70
C SER A 7 -44.72 -18.01 -3.05
N ARG A 8 -43.63 -17.25 -3.20
CA ARG A 8 -43.03 -16.96 -4.51
C ARG A 8 -41.52 -17.22 -4.48
N LEU A 9 -41.22 -18.33 -5.13
CA LEU A 9 -39.97 -18.88 -5.65
C LEU A 9 -38.89 -17.84 -6.04
N ARG A 10 -37.63 -18.13 -5.66
CA ARG A 10 -36.40 -17.62 -6.26
C ARG A 10 -36.28 -18.06 -7.73
N PRO A 11 -35.70 -17.23 -8.61
CA PRO A 11 -34.96 -17.74 -9.76
C PRO A 11 -33.45 -17.48 -9.65
N LEU A 12 -32.68 -18.57 -9.66
CA LEU A 12 -31.29 -18.62 -10.13
C LEU A 12 -31.23 -18.04 -11.56
N ARG A 13 -30.22 -17.21 -11.84
CA ARG A 13 -29.60 -17.15 -13.18
C ARG A 13 -28.10 -17.00 -13.05
N SER A 14 -27.42 -18.13 -13.17
CA SER A 14 -26.01 -18.25 -13.54
C SER A 14 -25.83 -17.72 -14.97
N VAL A 15 -24.88 -16.80 -15.17
CA VAL A 15 -24.27 -16.58 -16.49
C VAL A 15 -22.76 -16.66 -16.28
N ALA A 16 -22.22 -17.81 -16.67
CA ALA A 16 -20.80 -18.02 -16.88
C ALA A 16 -20.35 -17.16 -18.06
N SER A 17 -19.32 -16.35 -17.86
CA SER A 17 -18.53 -15.79 -18.95
C SER A 17 -17.08 -16.20 -18.74
N SER A 18 -16.74 -17.36 -19.30
CA SER A 18 -15.37 -17.73 -19.61
C SER A 18 -14.88 -16.81 -20.74
N LEU A 19 -13.78 -16.09 -20.54
CA LEU A 19 -12.93 -15.70 -21.67
C LEU A 19 -11.46 -15.84 -21.28
N ALA A 20 -10.78 -16.63 -22.09
CA ALA A 20 -9.41 -17.07 -21.95
C ALA A 20 -8.43 -16.20 -22.74
N LEU A 21 -7.15 -16.29 -22.33
CA LEU A 21 -5.92 -16.10 -23.10
C LEU A 21 -5.57 -14.68 -23.58
N VAL A 22 -4.41 -14.18 -23.11
CA VAL A 22 -3.15 -14.18 -23.91
C VAL A 22 -1.95 -14.25 -22.95
N VAL A 23 -1.15 -15.31 -23.06
CA VAL A 23 0.21 -15.38 -22.50
C VAL A 23 1.14 -14.71 -23.52
N LEU A 24 1.81 -13.62 -23.13
CA LEU A 24 2.90 -13.05 -23.90
C LEU A 24 4.23 -13.41 -23.24
N ALA A 25 4.86 -14.46 -23.75
CA ALA A 25 6.26 -14.76 -23.51
C ALA A 25 7.11 -13.82 -24.37
N ALA A 26 7.66 -12.76 -23.76
CA ALA A 26 8.80 -12.04 -24.32
C ALA A 26 10.08 -12.62 -23.72
N ALA A 27 10.57 -13.68 -24.35
CA ALA A 27 11.95 -14.10 -24.21
C ALA A 27 12.84 -13.08 -24.93
N CYS A 28 13.47 -12.17 -24.19
CA CYS A 28 14.59 -11.38 -24.71
C CYS A 28 15.89 -11.92 -24.13
N THR A 29 16.52 -12.72 -24.98
CA THR A 29 17.85 -13.31 -24.87
C THR A 29 18.89 -12.19 -24.97
N GLY A 30 19.73 -12.03 -23.95
CA GLY A 30 20.92 -11.17 -23.98
C GLY A 30 22.02 -11.79 -23.14
N SER A 31 22.85 -12.61 -23.79
CA SER A 31 24.03 -13.30 -23.25
C SER A 31 25.14 -12.34 -22.79
N PRO A 32 26.11 -12.83 -21.97
CA PRO A 32 26.95 -12.02 -21.10
C PRO A 32 28.19 -11.48 -21.81
N SER A 33 28.71 -10.34 -21.30
CA SER A 33 30.09 -9.90 -21.55
C SER A 33 30.84 -9.91 -20.22
N GLU A 34 31.72 -10.90 -20.07
CA GLU A 34 32.86 -10.88 -19.17
C GLU A 34 34.02 -10.16 -19.86
N ASP A 35 34.58 -9.12 -19.23
CA ASP A 35 35.91 -8.53 -19.42
C ASP A 35 35.84 -7.18 -18.68
N GLY A 36 36.63 -6.83 -17.67
CA GLY A 36 37.88 -7.32 -17.16
C GLY A 36 38.49 -6.15 -16.36
N ALA A 37 39.38 -6.48 -15.43
CA ALA A 37 40.39 -5.61 -14.83
C ALA A 37 39.94 -4.43 -13.92
N SER A 38 40.20 -4.64 -12.62
CA SER A 38 40.43 -3.61 -11.62
C SER A 38 41.65 -2.73 -11.97
N VAL A 39 41.53 -1.41 -11.82
CA VAL A 39 42.52 -0.53 -11.13
C VAL A 39 41.90 0.85 -10.83
N PRO A 40 42.26 1.49 -9.70
CA PRO A 40 41.75 2.79 -9.29
C PRO A 40 42.63 3.93 -9.84
N VAL A 41 42.03 5.10 -10.10
CA VAL A 41 42.73 6.36 -10.37
C VAL A 41 41.91 7.46 -9.71
N GLU A 42 42.27 7.85 -8.49
CA GLU A 42 43.19 8.95 -8.15
C GLU A 42 42.64 10.33 -8.55
N SER A 43 42.40 11.14 -7.53
CA SER A 43 41.93 12.51 -7.60
C SER A 43 42.89 13.40 -8.38
N ALA A 44 42.35 14.23 -9.26
CA ALA A 44 43.04 15.42 -9.76
C ALA A 44 42.09 16.62 -9.67
N THR A 45 42.32 17.45 -8.65
CA THR A 45 41.94 18.86 -8.64
C THR A 45 42.59 19.57 -9.83
N ALA A 46 41.79 20.23 -10.67
CA ALA A 46 42.29 21.20 -11.64
C ALA A 46 41.54 22.53 -11.46
N ALA A 47 42.35 23.57 -11.28
CA ALA A 47 41.99 24.91 -10.92
C ALA A 47 41.34 25.71 -12.06
N ALA A 48 40.72 26.82 -11.64
CA ALA A 48 40.15 27.87 -12.47
C ALA A 48 41.14 28.46 -13.49
N SER A 49 40.61 28.97 -14.60
CA SER A 49 41.24 30.01 -15.42
C SER A 49 40.17 30.89 -16.06
N ASP A 50 40.30 32.19 -15.80
CA ASP A 50 39.51 33.31 -16.31
C ASP A 50 39.58 33.45 -17.83
N GLY A 51 38.52 33.99 -18.44
CA GLY A 51 38.57 34.38 -19.84
C GLY A 51 37.30 35.03 -20.40
N GLY A 52 37.01 36.28 -20.01
CA GLY A 52 36.67 37.35 -20.96
C GLY A 52 35.24 37.48 -21.53
N THR A 53 34.67 38.67 -21.25
CA THR A 53 33.85 39.55 -22.12
C THR A 53 32.40 39.17 -22.46
N ASP A 54 31.46 39.91 -21.84
CA ASP A 54 30.13 40.22 -22.38
C ASP A 54 30.24 41.10 -23.65
N PRO A 55 29.31 40.97 -24.62
CA PRO A 55 28.13 41.85 -24.55
C PRO A 55 26.82 41.19 -24.98
N ALA A 56 25.74 41.81 -24.50
CA ALA A 56 24.33 41.53 -24.70
C ALA A 56 23.93 41.00 -26.10
N GLY A 57 23.11 39.95 -26.09
CA GLY A 57 22.29 39.50 -27.20
C GLY A 57 21.02 38.86 -26.66
N ASP A 58 19.89 39.53 -26.83
CA ASP A 58 18.55 38.98 -26.65
C ASP A 58 18.42 37.70 -27.49
N GLY A 59 18.39 36.56 -26.79
CA GLY A 59 18.26 35.24 -27.37
C GLY A 59 17.33 34.43 -26.48
N THR A 60 16.14 34.19 -27.00
CA THR A 60 15.06 33.35 -26.47
C THR A 60 15.59 32.00 -25.96
N GLY A 61 15.92 31.92 -24.68
CA GLY A 61 16.22 30.66 -24.00
C GLY A 61 14.90 30.05 -23.54
N ALA A 62 14.36 29.11 -24.31
CA ALA A 62 13.36 28.20 -23.79
C ALA A 62 13.99 27.50 -22.57
N SER A 63 13.52 27.84 -21.38
CA SER A 63 13.90 27.13 -20.15
C SER A 63 13.22 25.77 -20.23
N ASP A 64 13.90 24.83 -20.87
CA ASP A 64 13.63 23.40 -20.82
C ASP A 64 13.76 22.97 -19.36
N GLY A 65 12.67 23.19 -18.63
CA GLY A 65 12.42 22.66 -17.31
C GLY A 65 12.57 21.15 -17.38
N GLY A 66 13.79 20.70 -17.09
CA GLY A 66 14.11 19.30 -16.87
C GLY A 66 13.27 18.83 -15.69
N GLY A 67 12.09 18.30 -15.99
CA GLY A 67 11.26 17.60 -15.04
C GLY A 67 12.10 16.49 -14.44
N GLN A 68 12.49 16.64 -13.18
CA GLN A 68 12.97 15.54 -12.37
C GLN A 68 11.77 14.63 -12.12
N ALA A 69 11.47 13.77 -13.10
CA ALA A 69 10.64 12.61 -12.86
C ALA A 69 11.49 11.66 -12.01
N THR A 70 11.50 11.90 -10.70
CA THR A 70 11.97 10.91 -9.74
C THR A 70 11.02 9.73 -9.86
N ALA A 71 11.43 8.69 -10.59
CA ALA A 71 10.69 7.44 -10.66
C ALA A 71 10.52 6.93 -9.22
N ALA A 72 9.27 6.80 -8.77
CA ALA A 72 8.98 6.21 -7.46
C ALA A 72 9.43 4.74 -7.51
N VAL A 73 10.38 4.38 -6.64
CA VAL A 73 10.76 2.99 -6.45
C VAL A 73 9.58 2.29 -5.76
N PRO A 74 9.04 1.19 -6.31
CA PRO A 74 7.99 0.43 -5.65
C PRO A 74 8.46 0.00 -4.25
N GLN A 75 7.67 0.32 -3.23
CA GLN A 75 7.92 -0.16 -1.88
C GLN A 75 7.17 -1.49 -1.66
N GLU A 76 7.80 -2.44 -0.97
CA GLU A 76 7.15 -3.67 -0.57
C GLU A 76 6.09 -3.40 0.51
N ALA A 77 5.00 -4.18 0.49
CA ALA A 77 3.95 -4.09 1.49
C ALA A 77 4.45 -4.54 2.88
N PHE A 78 3.80 -4.06 3.94
CA PHE A 78 4.03 -4.60 5.29
C PHE A 78 3.50 -6.04 5.36
N ALA A 79 4.38 -6.96 5.75
CA ALA A 79 4.04 -8.37 5.88
C ALA A 79 3.14 -8.63 7.09
N VAL A 80 2.14 -9.49 6.90
CA VAL A 80 1.18 -9.85 7.94
C VAL A 80 1.61 -11.12 8.67
N THR A 81 1.45 -11.11 9.98
CA THR A 81 1.62 -12.27 10.84
C THR A 81 0.27 -12.95 11.03
N PRO A 82 0.14 -14.25 10.69
CA PRO A 82 -1.11 -15.00 10.82
C PRO A 82 -1.62 -15.04 12.27
N ALA A 83 -2.94 -15.21 12.40
CA ALA A 83 -3.57 -15.38 13.70
C ALA A 83 -2.98 -16.59 14.48
N PRO A 84 -2.88 -16.52 15.81
CA PRO A 84 -2.37 -17.62 16.62
C PRO A 84 -3.18 -18.92 16.46
N GLU A 85 -2.51 -20.07 16.60
CA GLU A 85 -3.21 -21.36 16.59
C GLU A 85 -4.25 -21.43 17.72
N GLY A 86 -5.47 -21.89 17.39
CA GLY A 86 -6.57 -22.00 18.34
C GLY A 86 -7.28 -20.67 18.66
N PHE A 87 -6.95 -19.58 17.95
CA PHE A 87 -7.71 -18.35 17.99
C PHE A 87 -9.19 -18.61 17.61
N THR A 88 -10.10 -18.08 18.43
CA THR A 88 -11.54 -18.14 18.17
C THR A 88 -12.02 -16.72 17.88
N PRO A 89 -12.49 -16.45 16.65
CA PRO A 89 -12.94 -15.11 16.29
C PRO A 89 -14.16 -14.70 17.14
N PRO A 90 -14.21 -13.44 17.63
CA PRO A 90 -15.44 -12.89 18.18
C PRO A 90 -16.50 -12.74 17.08
N ASP A 91 -17.71 -12.35 17.47
CA ASP A 91 -18.74 -11.99 16.50
C ASP A 91 -18.25 -10.80 15.65
N PRO A 92 -18.34 -10.87 14.31
CA PRO A 92 -17.91 -9.77 13.47
C PRO A 92 -18.77 -8.53 13.72
N CYS A 93 -18.14 -7.36 13.63
CA CYS A 93 -18.79 -6.05 13.69
C CYS A 93 -19.46 -5.78 15.03
N SER A 94 -18.82 -6.25 16.11
CA SER A 94 -19.30 -6.04 17.47
C SER A 94 -19.10 -4.60 17.96
N GLY A 95 -18.28 -3.80 17.27
CA GLY A 95 -17.88 -2.47 17.74
C GLY A 95 -16.92 -2.53 18.93
N GLU A 96 -16.21 -3.64 19.10
CA GLU A 96 -15.32 -3.89 20.23
C GLU A 96 -13.88 -3.43 19.98
N GLY A 97 -13.48 -3.18 18.73
CA GLY A 97 -12.16 -2.63 18.43
C GLY A 97 -11.96 -1.23 19.02
N ALA A 98 -10.77 -0.97 19.53
CA ALA A 98 -10.40 0.33 20.07
C ALA A 98 -10.41 1.43 18.99
N TYR A 99 -10.09 1.06 17.76
CA TYR A 99 -10.08 1.93 16.59
C TYR A 99 -10.87 1.28 15.45
N PHE A 100 -11.44 2.13 14.59
CA PHE A 100 -12.09 1.68 13.38
C PHE A 100 -11.88 2.69 12.26
N THR A 101 -11.99 2.22 11.03
CA THR A 101 -12.08 3.09 9.86
C THR A 101 -13.02 2.49 8.82
N GLU A 102 -13.67 3.36 8.05
CA GLU A 102 -14.57 3.00 6.97
C GLU A 102 -13.85 3.11 5.62
N LEU A 103 -14.39 2.50 4.58
CA LEU A 103 -13.78 2.49 3.25
C LEU A 103 -13.56 3.91 2.72
N GLY A 104 -12.31 4.21 2.34
CA GLY A 104 -11.86 5.56 1.94
C GLY A 104 -11.71 6.54 3.10
N GLY A 105 -11.94 6.09 4.34
CA GLY A 105 -11.69 6.81 5.57
C GLY A 105 -10.29 6.53 6.12
N THR A 106 -9.94 7.28 7.16
CA THR A 106 -8.71 7.06 7.92
C THR A 106 -9.00 6.98 9.41
N ALA A 107 -8.22 6.16 10.11
CA ALA A 107 -8.08 6.18 11.54
C ALA A 107 -6.71 6.75 11.88
N THR A 108 -6.67 7.63 12.88
CA THR A 108 -5.43 8.13 13.47
C THR A 108 -5.44 7.71 14.93
N PRO A 109 -4.90 6.52 15.26
CA PRO A 109 -4.88 6.06 16.64
C PRO A 109 -4.18 7.08 17.55
N ASP A 110 -4.93 7.68 18.47
CA ASP A 110 -4.48 8.85 19.24
C ASP A 110 -3.25 8.57 20.12
N LEU A 111 -3.00 7.31 20.52
CA LEU A 111 -1.92 6.94 21.41
C LEU A 111 -1.46 5.48 21.24
N PRO A 112 -0.18 5.20 21.55
CA PRO A 112 0.89 6.17 21.79
C PRO A 112 1.52 6.65 20.48
N GLU A 113 1.82 7.95 20.38
CA GLU A 113 2.88 8.43 19.49
C GLU A 113 4.17 7.69 19.89
N ARG A 114 4.82 7.04 18.93
CA ARG A 114 6.06 6.29 19.16
C ARG A 114 7.18 7.05 18.45
N ALA A 115 8.25 7.37 19.19
CA ALA A 115 9.37 8.20 18.73
C ALA A 115 9.01 9.61 18.20
N GLY A 116 7.85 10.16 18.58
CA GLY A 116 7.39 11.47 18.10
C GLY A 116 6.78 11.44 16.70
N GLU A 117 6.50 10.25 16.18
CA GLU A 117 5.77 10.03 14.94
C GLU A 117 4.34 9.56 15.26
N SER A 118 3.43 9.80 14.31
CA SER A 118 2.04 9.37 14.36
C SER A 118 1.79 8.26 13.33
N LEU A 119 0.82 7.40 13.63
CA LEU A 119 0.32 6.39 12.68
C LEU A 119 -1.02 6.85 12.13
N THR A 120 -1.19 6.77 10.82
CA THR A 120 -2.50 6.87 10.16
C THR A 120 -2.74 5.59 9.38
N VAL A 121 -3.91 4.99 9.58
CA VAL A 121 -4.37 3.77 8.90
C VAL A 121 -5.53 4.13 7.99
N GLU A 122 -5.48 3.72 6.74
CA GLU A 122 -6.51 3.94 5.73
C GLU A 122 -7.05 2.58 5.27
N LEU A 123 -8.37 2.46 5.16
CA LEU A 123 -9.02 1.30 4.53
C LEU A 123 -9.26 1.62 3.06
N VAL A 124 -8.59 0.88 2.18
CA VAL A 124 -8.68 1.09 0.72
C VAL A 124 -9.60 0.09 0.02
N GLY A 125 -9.90 -1.04 0.65
CA GLY A 125 -10.75 -2.09 0.10
C GLY A 125 -11.12 -3.16 1.12
N ILE A 126 -12.20 -3.89 0.85
CA ILE A 126 -12.56 -5.13 1.54
C ILE A 126 -12.89 -6.17 0.46
N ASP A 127 -12.30 -7.36 0.57
CA ASP A 127 -12.61 -8.53 -0.27
C ASP A 127 -13.01 -9.71 0.63
N GLY A 128 -14.32 -9.91 0.82
CA GLY A 128 -14.85 -10.90 1.75
C GLY A 128 -14.46 -10.58 3.20
N ASP A 129 -13.65 -11.45 3.81
CA ASP A 129 -13.12 -11.31 5.17
C ASP A 129 -11.74 -10.66 5.23
N HIS A 130 -11.20 -10.23 4.08
CA HIS A 130 -9.92 -9.54 3.98
C HIS A 130 -10.09 -8.02 3.89
N ALA A 131 -9.38 -7.29 4.76
CA ALA A 131 -9.23 -5.85 4.71
C ALA A 131 -7.94 -5.46 3.97
N GLU A 132 -8.05 -4.55 3.01
CA GLU A 132 -6.92 -3.94 2.33
C GLU A 132 -6.60 -2.60 2.99
N LEU A 133 -5.44 -2.52 3.65
CA LEU A 133 -5.06 -1.36 4.46
C LEU A 133 -3.81 -0.66 3.92
N ARG A 134 -3.71 0.63 4.20
CA ARG A 134 -2.48 1.41 4.04
C ARG A 134 -2.11 2.07 5.36
N ALA A 135 -0.81 2.16 5.61
CA ALA A 135 -0.28 2.89 6.76
C ALA A 135 0.60 4.05 6.32
N THR A 136 0.49 5.16 7.05
CA THR A 136 1.33 6.34 6.94
C THR A 136 1.95 6.63 8.30
N ILE A 137 3.28 6.80 8.34
CA ILE A 137 4.03 7.15 9.55
C ILE A 137 4.53 8.59 9.41
N GLY A 138 4.05 9.49 10.26
CA GLY A 138 4.36 10.91 10.19
C GLY A 138 4.07 11.48 8.79
N ASP A 139 5.09 12.09 8.18
CA ASP A 139 5.01 12.67 6.83
C ASP A 139 5.49 11.72 5.72
N SER A 140 5.74 10.44 6.04
CA SER A 140 6.20 9.46 5.06
C SER A 140 5.10 9.15 4.03
N PRO A 141 5.44 8.71 2.81
CA PRO A 141 4.45 8.20 1.87
C PRO A 141 3.67 7.01 2.45
N ALA A 142 2.37 6.95 2.16
CA ALA A 142 1.54 5.80 2.52
C ALA A 142 2.08 4.52 1.87
N ARG A 143 2.12 3.44 2.66
CA ARG A 143 2.57 2.11 2.20
C ARG A 143 1.50 1.07 2.47
N GLU A 144 1.37 0.14 1.54
CA GLU A 144 0.40 -0.95 1.60
C GLU A 144 0.74 -1.96 2.69
N ILE A 145 -0.29 -2.52 3.29
CA ILE A 145 -0.25 -3.67 4.18
C ILE A 145 -0.79 -4.85 3.38
N GLU A 146 -0.19 -6.04 3.51
CA GLU A 146 -0.80 -7.25 2.94
C GLU A 146 -2.24 -7.40 3.45
N ALA A 147 -3.13 -7.99 2.64
CA ALA A 147 -4.54 -8.08 3.00
C ALA A 147 -4.72 -8.87 4.31
N MET A 148 -5.40 -8.27 5.28
CA MET A 148 -5.50 -8.79 6.66
C MET A 148 -6.88 -9.35 6.94
N THR A 149 -6.94 -10.45 7.67
CA THR A 149 -8.14 -11.03 8.24
C THR A 149 -8.17 -10.87 9.76
N LEU A 150 -9.31 -11.18 10.35
CA LEU A 150 -9.53 -11.10 11.78
C LEU A 150 -8.52 -11.96 12.57
N GLY A 151 -7.89 -11.34 13.57
CA GLY A 151 -6.92 -11.97 14.47
C GLY A 151 -5.48 -11.93 13.95
N GLU A 152 -5.28 -11.50 12.70
CA GLU A 152 -3.95 -11.27 12.15
C GLU A 152 -3.36 -9.95 12.63
N THR A 153 -2.03 -9.90 12.64
CA THR A 153 -1.29 -8.73 13.12
C THR A 153 -0.28 -8.25 12.11
N VAL A 154 0.05 -6.96 12.14
CA VAL A 154 1.13 -6.40 11.32
C VAL A 154 1.94 -5.41 12.13
N THR A 155 3.25 -5.46 11.97
CA THR A 155 4.16 -4.46 12.54
C THR A 155 4.48 -3.39 11.51
N VAL A 156 4.00 -2.18 11.78
CA VAL A 156 4.24 -0.96 11.03
C VAL A 156 5.22 -0.12 11.83
N ASP A 157 6.51 -0.28 11.52
CA ASP A 157 7.60 0.38 12.25
C ASP A 157 7.50 0.12 13.77
N LEU A 158 7.22 1.15 14.56
CA LEU A 158 7.07 1.01 16.01
C LEU A 158 5.69 0.53 16.45
N TRP A 159 4.67 0.45 15.60
CA TRP A 159 3.30 0.03 15.95
C TRP A 159 3.01 -1.40 15.54
N THR A 160 2.28 -2.14 16.37
CA THR A 160 1.70 -3.43 15.97
C THR A 160 0.18 -3.31 15.97
N LEU A 161 -0.43 -3.55 14.81
CA LEU A 161 -1.87 -3.52 14.62
C LEU A 161 -2.41 -4.96 14.69
N SER A 162 -3.59 -5.12 15.25
CA SER A 162 -4.34 -6.38 15.24
C SER A 162 -5.74 -6.14 14.71
N VAL A 163 -6.13 -6.78 13.62
CA VAL A 163 -7.51 -6.68 13.11
C VAL A 163 -8.43 -7.44 14.04
N THR A 164 -9.45 -6.76 14.55
CA THR A 164 -10.44 -7.36 15.47
C THR A 164 -11.76 -7.65 14.76
N SER A 165 -12.06 -6.95 13.67
CA SER A 165 -13.21 -7.23 12.82
C SER A 165 -13.06 -6.68 11.40
N VAL A 166 -13.60 -7.39 10.41
CA VAL A 166 -13.79 -6.92 9.03
C VAL A 166 -15.27 -7.01 8.69
N CYS A 167 -15.85 -5.87 8.31
CA CYS A 167 -17.29 -5.68 8.15
C CYS A 167 -17.61 -5.28 6.72
N GLU A 168 -17.83 -6.26 5.85
CA GLU A 168 -18.16 -6.03 4.44
C GLU A 168 -19.46 -5.22 4.29
N ASP A 169 -20.51 -5.57 5.03
CA ASP A 169 -21.83 -4.93 4.94
C ASP A 169 -21.82 -3.43 5.28
N SER A 170 -20.92 -3.02 6.17
CA SER A 170 -20.76 -1.62 6.60
C SER A 170 -19.47 -0.98 6.09
N GLU A 171 -18.75 -1.66 5.19
CA GLU A 171 -17.49 -1.21 4.60
C GLU A 171 -16.49 -0.70 5.66
N GLN A 172 -16.34 -1.44 6.77
CA GLN A 172 -15.60 -1.02 7.95
C GLN A 172 -14.60 -2.07 8.42
N VAL A 173 -13.49 -1.63 8.99
CA VAL A 173 -12.53 -2.47 9.72
C VAL A 173 -12.36 -1.93 11.13
N GLU A 174 -12.30 -2.84 12.10
CA GLU A 174 -11.96 -2.54 13.49
C GLU A 174 -10.60 -3.16 13.82
N PHE A 175 -9.79 -2.47 14.60
CA PHE A 175 -8.46 -2.92 14.99
C PHE A 175 -8.00 -2.35 16.32
N ASP A 176 -7.05 -3.06 16.92
CA ASP A 176 -6.37 -2.66 18.15
C ASP A 176 -4.89 -2.38 17.90
N LEU A 177 -4.30 -1.56 18.77
CA LEU A 177 -2.85 -1.41 18.86
C LEU A 177 -2.31 -2.28 19.99
N ILE A 178 -1.27 -3.05 19.68
CA ILE A 178 -0.55 -3.90 20.61
C ILE A 178 0.83 -3.27 20.91
N ASP A 179 1.23 -3.31 22.19
CA ASP A 179 2.54 -2.88 22.68
C ASP A 179 3.60 -3.99 22.55
#